data_AF-A0A3D2J452-F1
#
_entry.id   AF-A0A3D2J452-F1
#
_cell.length_a   1.000
_cell.length_b   1.000
_cell.length_c   1.000
_cell.angle_alpha   90.00
_cell.angle_beta   90.00
_cell.angle_gamma   90.00
#
_symmetry.space_group_name_H-M   'P 1'
#
loop_
_entity.id
_entity.type
_entity.pdbx_description
1 polymer ?
#
loop_
_entity_poly.entity_id
_entity_poly.type
_entity_poly.pdbx_seq_one_letter_code
_entity_poly.pdbx_strand_id
1 'polypeptide(L)'
;KNEGGVLLHLLEALEVECRASDIVDSLDVDITPLIELDSILHASDVKLPANYTLITDPAEPIAKVNVTRAEESAEAEAAAETSEENAGETPASEAENGA
;
A
#
# COMPACT_ATOMS: atom_id res chain seq x y z
N LYS A 1 -14.79 -8.11 13.53
CA LYS A 1 -14.24 -9.11 12.58
C LYS A 1 -12.92 -8.53 12.16
N ASN A 2 -11.83 -9.20 12.49
CA ASN A 2 -10.49 -8.68 12.26
C ASN A 2 -10.09 -9.23 10.89
N GLU A 3 -9.95 -8.37 9.89
CA GLU A 3 -9.80 -8.74 8.47
C GLU A 3 -8.45 -9.39 8.12
N GLY A 4 -7.78 -10.03 9.09
CA GLY A 4 -6.57 -10.82 8.81
C GLY A 4 -5.41 -10.04 8.20
N GLY A 5 -5.47 -8.70 8.16
CA GLY A 5 -4.41 -7.85 7.62
C GLY A 5 -3.17 -7.79 8.53
N VAL A 6 -2.00 -7.63 7.93
CA VAL A 6 -0.74 -7.36 8.63
C VAL A 6 -0.43 -5.87 8.54
N LEU A 7 -0.16 -5.24 9.68
CA LEU A 7 0.35 -3.87 9.71
C LEU A 7 1.83 -3.87 9.31
N LEU A 8 2.16 -3.16 8.25
CA LEU A 8 3.54 -2.90 7.83
C LEU A 8 3.92 -1.48 8.22
N HIS A 9 5.05 -1.34 8.91
CA HIS A 9 5.71 -0.05 9.11
C HIS A 9 6.65 0.19 7.93
N LEU A 10 6.34 1.21 7.12
CA LEU A 10 7.12 1.60 5.95
C LEU A 10 8.25 2.57 6.34
N LEU A 11 7.97 3.42 7.33
CA LEU A 11 8.91 4.41 7.84
C LEU A 11 9.11 4.21 9.36
N GLU A 12 10.36 3.99 9.78
CA GLU A 12 10.69 3.77 11.21
C GLU A 12 10.95 5.07 11.97
N ALA A 13 11.32 6.15 11.28
CA ALA A 13 11.68 7.42 11.88
C ALA A 13 11.03 8.57 11.12
N LEU A 14 10.43 9.50 11.87
CA LEU A 14 9.80 10.71 11.32
C LEU A 14 10.65 11.92 11.70
N GLU A 15 10.99 12.76 10.71
CA GLU A 15 11.74 13.98 10.95
C GLU A 15 10.77 15.12 11.33
N VAL A 16 10.98 15.66 12.53
CA VAL A 16 10.17 16.74 13.09
C VAL A 16 11.06 17.84 13.68
N GLU A 17 10.62 19.08 13.54
CA GLU A 17 11.25 20.24 14.17
C GLU A 17 10.43 20.65 15.40
N CYS A 18 11.09 20.73 16.55
CA CYS A 18 10.50 21.20 17.80
C CYS A 18 11.54 21.96 18.64
N ARG A 19 11.10 22.67 19.67
CA ARG A 19 12.03 23.32 20.60
C ARG A 19 12.68 22.25 21.48
N ALA A 20 13.93 22.51 21.92
CA ALA A 20 14.66 21.60 22.80
C ALA A 20 13.92 21.29 24.12
N SER A 21 13.08 22.20 24.60
CA SER A 21 12.26 22.00 25.81
C SER A 21 11.06 21.07 25.60
N ASP A 22 10.66 20.85 24.35
CA ASP A 22 9.45 20.13 23.99
C ASP A 22 9.73 18.69 23.54
N ILE A 23 11.01 18.26 23.45
CA ILE A 23 11.42 16.92 23.00
C ILE A 23 10.76 15.83 23.85
N VAL A 24 10.05 14.91 23.19
CA VAL A 24 9.43 13.73 23.81
C VAL A 24 10.23 12.46 23.50
N ASP A 25 10.14 11.45 24.37
CA ASP A 25 10.74 10.12 24.15
C ASP A 25 10.03 9.32 23.05
N SER A 26 8.72 9.54 22.86
CA SER A 26 7.91 8.82 21.88
C SER A 26 6.70 9.63 21.41
N LEU A 27 6.27 9.40 20.17
CA LEU A 27 5.04 9.95 19.59
C LEU A 27 4.00 8.83 19.44
N ASP A 28 2.80 9.05 19.98
CA ASP A 28 1.67 8.14 19.81
C ASP A 28 1.00 8.37 18.45
N VAL A 29 0.95 7.31 17.63
CA VAL A 29 0.31 7.34 16.30
C VAL A 29 -1.03 6.62 16.36
N ASP A 30 -2.09 7.30 15.94
CA ASP A 30 -3.46 6.77 15.95
C ASP A 30 -3.71 5.92 14.70
N ILE A 31 -3.81 4.60 14.89
CA ILE A 31 -4.08 3.64 13.81
C ILE A 31 -5.56 3.28 13.65
N THR A 32 -6.46 3.90 14.44
CA THR A 32 -7.90 3.69 14.34
C THR A 32 -8.49 3.92 12.93
N PRO A 33 -8.01 4.89 12.11
CA PRO A 33 -8.57 5.08 10.77
C PRO A 33 -8.19 3.97 9.77
N LEU A 34 -7.22 3.09 10.09
CA LEU A 34 -6.83 1.96 9.24
C LEU A 34 -7.83 0.81 9.37
N ILE A 35 -9.05 1.04 8.90
CA ILE A 35 -10.17 0.08 8.97
C ILE A 35 -10.13 -0.89 7.78
N GLU A 36 -9.77 -0.40 6.60
CA GLU A 36 -9.80 -1.18 5.36
C GLU A 36 -8.45 -1.85 5.07
N LEU A 37 -8.52 -3.01 4.41
CA LEU A 37 -7.37 -3.63 3.76
C LEU A 37 -6.81 -2.68 2.68
N ASP A 38 -5.48 -2.60 2.57
CA ASP A 38 -4.75 -1.63 1.73
C ASP A 38 -4.78 -0.16 2.17
N SER A 39 -5.37 0.16 3.32
CA SER A 39 -5.34 1.53 3.86
C SER A 39 -3.91 1.95 4.20
N ILE A 40 -3.56 3.19 3.82
CA ILE A 40 -2.23 3.79 4.02
C ILE A 40 -2.38 4.98 4.97
N LEU A 41 -1.53 5.04 5.99
CA LEU A 41 -1.38 6.17 6.90
C LEU A 41 -0.20 7.03 6.43
N HIS A 42 -0.45 8.30 6.16
CA HIS A 42 0.59 9.23 5.71
C HIS A 42 1.12 10.07 6.86
N ALA A 43 2.30 10.65 6.67
CA ALA A 43 2.97 11.55 7.62
C ALA A 43 2.07 12.70 8.09
N SER A 44 1.19 13.20 7.21
CA SER A 44 0.23 14.25 7.54
C SER A 44 -0.91 13.82 8.49
N ASP A 45 -1.21 12.54 8.59
CA ASP A 45 -2.27 12.01 9.48
C ASP A 45 -1.79 11.84 10.93
N VAL A 46 -0.48 11.96 11.17
CA VAL A 46 0.09 11.89 12.52
C VAL A 46 -0.34 13.11 13.31
N LYS A 47 -0.98 12.88 14.46
CA LYS A 47 -1.37 13.93 15.40
C LYS A 47 -0.13 14.50 16.10
N LEU A 48 0.54 15.43 15.43
CA LEU A 48 1.64 16.18 16.01
C LEU A 48 1.10 17.24 16.99
N PRO A 49 1.75 17.43 18.16
CA PRO A 49 1.41 18.55 19.05
C PRO A 49 1.64 19.89 18.33
N ALA A 50 0.93 20.94 18.74
CA ALA A 50 1.04 22.27 18.12
C ALA A 50 2.47 22.87 18.12
N ASN A 51 3.37 22.34 18.95
CA ASN A 51 4.75 22.79 19.10
C ASN A 51 5.73 22.06 18.14
N TYR A 52 5.22 21.16 17.30
CA TYR A 52 5.98 20.31 16.39
C TYR A 52 5.64 20.66 14.94
N THR A 53 6.68 20.74 14.11
CA THR A 53 6.55 20.94 12.66
C THR A 53 7.04 19.68 11.95
N LEU A 54 6.21 19.11 11.07
CA LEU A 54 6.60 17.99 10.22
C LEU A 54 7.62 18.48 9.17
N ILE A 55 8.78 17.81 9.09
CA ILE A 55 9.81 18.10 8.08
C ILE A 55 9.77 17.07 6.95
N THR A 56 9.46 15.80 7.29
CA THR A 56 9.22 14.74 6.31
C THR A 56 8.07 15.11 5.36
N ASP A 57 8.08 14.57 4.15
CA ASP A 57 7.01 14.83 3.18
C ASP A 57 5.65 14.37 3.71
N PRO A 58 4.60 15.21 3.67
CA PRO A 58 3.28 14.89 4.22
C PRO A 58 2.57 13.74 3.48
N ALA A 59 2.98 13.39 2.26
CA ALA A 59 2.49 12.26 1.49
C ALA A 59 3.39 11.01 1.65
N GLU A 60 4.44 11.07 2.47
CA GLU A 60 5.26 9.90 2.77
C GLU A 60 4.41 8.87 3.57
N PRO A 61 4.36 7.61 3.13
CA PRO A 61 3.58 6.58 3.82
C PRO A 61 4.35 6.03 5.03
N ILE A 62 3.72 6.07 6.21
CA ILE A 62 4.34 5.63 7.47
C ILE A 62 3.96 4.19 7.80
N ALA A 63 2.69 3.86 7.62
CA ALA A 63 2.15 2.55 7.92
C ALA A 63 1.11 2.15 6.88
N LYS A 64 1.03 0.87 6.55
CA LYS A 64 0.03 0.31 5.63
C LYS A 64 -0.50 -1.01 6.17
N VAL A 65 -1.81 -1.23 6.04
CA VAL A 65 -2.41 -2.55 6.25
C VAL A 65 -2.30 -3.34 4.94
N ASN A 66 -1.59 -4.46 4.94
CA ASN A 66 -1.55 -5.36 3.78
C ASN A 66 -2.36 -6.61 4.06
N VAL A 67 -2.99 -7.15 3.02
CA VAL A 67 -3.71 -8.42 3.08
C VAL A 67 -2.71 -9.56 3.32
N THR A 68 -3.08 -10.54 4.14
CA THR A 68 -2.24 -11.73 4.31
C THR A 68 -2.15 -12.51 3.02
N ARG A 69 -0.96 -13.03 2.72
CA ARG A 69 -0.64 -13.82 1.51
C ARG A 69 -1.61 -15.00 1.23
N ALA A 70 -2.34 -15.47 2.24
CA ALA A 70 -3.35 -16.50 2.07
C ALA A 70 -4.55 -16.06 1.22
N GLU A 71 -4.91 -14.76 1.22
CA GLU A 71 -5.96 -14.19 0.37
C GLU A 71 -5.40 -13.63 -0.95
N GLU A 72 -4.18 -13.10 -0.98
CA GLU A 72 -3.55 -12.62 -2.24
C GLU A 72 -3.31 -13.74 -3.26
N SER A 73 -3.09 -14.98 -2.81
CA SER A 73 -2.96 -16.13 -3.72
C SER A 73 -4.26 -16.46 -4.45
N ALA A 74 -5.42 -16.20 -3.84
CA ALA A 74 -6.73 -16.54 -4.43
C ALA A 74 -7.17 -15.54 -5.50
N GLU A 75 -6.87 -14.25 -5.34
CA GLU A 75 -7.23 -13.20 -6.32
C GLU A 75 -6.30 -13.21 -7.54
N ALA A 76 -5.01 -13.56 -7.34
CA ALA A 76 -4.05 -13.67 -8.45
C ALA A 76 -4.36 -14.84 -9.41
N GLU A 77 -4.93 -15.95 -8.91
CA GLU A 77 -5.38 -17.05 -9.75
C GLU A 77 -6.65 -16.67 -10.56
N ALA A 78 -7.59 -15.92 -9.99
CA ALA A 78 -8.80 -15.49 -10.71
C ALA A 78 -8.53 -14.49 -11.86
N ALA A 79 -7.54 -13.61 -11.70
CA ALA A 79 -7.14 -12.66 -12.74
C ALA A 79 -6.39 -13.34 -13.92
N ALA A 80 -5.71 -14.45 -13.67
CA ALA A 80 -5.02 -15.21 -14.72
C ALA A 80 -6.01 -16.02 -15.58
N GLU A 81 -7.07 -16.59 -14.98
CA GLU A 81 -8.05 -17.40 -15.71
C GLU A 81 -8.94 -16.59 -16.67
N THR A 82 -9.13 -15.28 -16.43
CA THR A 82 -9.94 -14.42 -17.31
C THR A 82 -9.18 -13.96 -18.56
N SER A 83 -7.85 -14.03 -18.56
CA SER A 83 -7.02 -13.59 -19.71
C SER A 83 -6.78 -14.68 -20.76
N GLU A 84 -7.11 -15.94 -20.48
CA GLU A 84 -6.80 -17.06 -21.38
C GLU A 84 -7.99 -17.50 -22.26
N GLU A 85 -9.21 -16.97 -22.03
CA GLU A 85 -10.41 -17.37 -22.80
C GLU A 85 -10.65 -16.56 -24.09
N ASN A 86 -9.85 -15.51 -24.39
CA ASN A 86 -10.09 -14.65 -25.57
C ASN A 86 -9.06 -14.84 -26.72
N ALA A 87 -8.42 -16.00 -26.81
CA ALA A 87 -7.43 -16.30 -27.86
C ALA A 87 -7.69 -17.59 -28.67
N GLY A 88 -8.94 -18.02 -28.80
CA GLY A 88 -9.43 -18.79 -29.95
C GLY A 88 -10.42 -17.89 -30.70
N GLU A 89 -10.36 -17.66 -32.00
CA GLU A 89 -10.55 -18.63 -33.09
C GLU A 89 -9.92 -18.12 -34.42
N THR A 90 -9.03 -18.95 -35.02
CA THR A 90 -8.89 -19.41 -36.45
C THR A 90 -9.26 -18.52 -37.68
N PRO A 91 -8.83 -18.83 -38.94
CA PRO A 91 -7.99 -19.93 -39.48
C PRO A 91 -6.94 -19.55 -40.58
N ALA A 92 -6.30 -20.59 -41.11
CA ALA A 92 -5.29 -20.67 -42.18
C ALA A 92 -5.67 -20.12 -43.58
N SER A 93 -4.64 -19.76 -44.37
CA SER A 93 -4.57 -20.06 -45.81
C SER A 93 -3.11 -20.08 -46.32
N GLU A 94 -2.78 -21.17 -47.03
CA GLU A 94 -1.58 -21.46 -47.82
C GLU A 94 -1.43 -20.60 -49.11
N ALA A 95 -0.28 -20.81 -49.79
CA ALA A 95 0.09 -20.51 -51.20
C ALA A 95 0.71 -19.13 -51.49
N GLU A 96 1.69 -18.91 -52.38
CA GLU A 96 2.69 -19.67 -53.15
C GLU A 96 3.46 -18.56 -53.94
N ASN A 97 4.76 -18.74 -54.20
CA ASN A 97 5.62 -18.12 -55.24
C ASN A 97 5.57 -16.61 -55.63
N GLY A 98 6.77 -16.03 -55.74
CA GLY A 98 7.14 -15.16 -56.87
C GLY A 98 7.54 -13.71 -56.58
N ALA A 99 8.85 -13.46 -56.50
CA ALA A 99 9.56 -12.32 -57.09
C ALA A 99 11.09 -12.54 -57.03
#